data_AF-A0A0Q7SM96-F1
#
_entry.id   AF-A0A0Q7SM96-F1
#
_cell.length_a   1.000
_cell.length_b   1.000
_cell.length_c   1.000
_cell.angle_alpha   90.00
_cell.angle_beta   90.00
_cell.angle_gamma   90.00
#
_symmetry.space_group_name_H-M   'P 1'
#
loop_
_entity.id
_entity.type
_entity.pdbx_description
1 polymer ?
#
loop_
_entity_poly.entity_id
_entity_poly.type
_entity_poly.pdbx_seq_one_letter_code
_entity_poly.pdbx_strand_id
1 'polypeptide(L)'
;MVLGMMAAASAAATQALANPPGDVFVISTLYARHRTVPAYGLAALQRLIDAVKPEVLVLDVTPTELRDRKVWPGKVEYTEVIFPYLDATGAPAFGSEPDGALFTELTGAAGQAYKAFGERNPAGAKALDELKQATYRAMAAGWASAADVNSAKTDQLVAAMRELEEGLVGGAAARVQQQWDQHHADRLRDVVRAHPGKRVLMLVGIESRHRVLRNLQSAGVRVVETEAWLRRAGL
;
A
#
# COMPACT_ATOMS: atom_id res chain seq x y z
N MET A 1 11.74 63.27 -43.65
CA MET A 1 12.22 62.65 -42.39
C MET A 1 11.00 62.48 -41.49
N VAL A 2 10.36 61.30 -41.48
CA VAL A 2 9.31 60.95 -40.51
C VAL A 2 9.65 59.55 -40.00
N LEU A 3 10.07 59.54 -38.75
CA LEU A 3 10.30 58.40 -37.87
C LEU A 3 8.93 57.96 -37.32
N GLY A 4 8.67 56.65 -37.17
CA GLY A 4 7.39 56.24 -36.55
C GLY A 4 7.17 54.75 -36.34
N MET A 5 7.93 54.17 -35.40
CA MET A 5 7.57 53.07 -34.48
C MET A 5 6.83 51.84 -35.03
N MET A 6 7.57 50.75 -35.24
CA MET A 6 7.01 49.39 -35.16
C MET A 6 6.85 48.98 -33.69
N ALA A 7 5.61 48.74 -33.27
CA ALA A 7 5.30 48.12 -31.99
C ALA A 7 5.53 46.60 -32.08
N ALA A 8 6.58 46.11 -31.42
CA ALA A 8 6.77 44.68 -31.21
C ALA A 8 5.91 44.23 -30.02
N ALA A 9 4.82 43.51 -30.29
CA ALA A 9 4.06 42.83 -29.26
C ALA A 9 4.86 41.64 -28.75
N SER A 10 5.35 41.72 -27.51
CA SER A 10 6.01 40.60 -26.84
C SER A 10 4.94 39.63 -26.32
N ALA A 11 4.83 38.46 -26.94
CA ALA A 11 3.98 37.38 -26.46
C ALA A 11 4.64 36.77 -25.21
N ALA A 12 4.15 37.15 -24.02
CA ALA A 12 4.49 36.45 -22.79
C ALA A 12 3.85 35.06 -22.83
N ALA A 13 4.65 34.05 -23.17
CA ALA A 13 4.26 32.66 -23.01
C ALA A 13 4.14 32.36 -21.50
N THR A 14 2.90 32.27 -21.01
CA THR A 14 2.60 31.75 -19.69
C THR A 14 2.97 30.28 -19.66
N GLN A 15 4.23 29.96 -19.33
CA GLN A 15 4.58 28.61 -18.89
C GLN A 15 3.80 28.36 -17.61
N ALA A 16 2.74 27.58 -17.69
CA ALA A 16 2.10 27.01 -16.53
C ALA A 16 3.20 26.27 -15.76
N LEU A 17 3.63 26.83 -14.63
CA LEU A 17 4.56 26.17 -13.72
C LEU A 17 3.91 24.84 -13.36
N ALA A 18 4.49 23.74 -13.84
CA ALA A 18 4.03 22.41 -13.47
C ALA A 18 4.06 22.34 -11.94
N ASN A 19 2.93 22.01 -11.32
CA ASN A 19 2.85 21.85 -9.87
C ASN A 19 3.98 20.92 -9.42
N PRO A 20 4.69 21.25 -8.32
CA PRO A 20 5.73 20.36 -7.81
C PRO A 20 5.13 18.97 -7.57
N PRO A 21 5.87 17.88 -7.84
CA PRO A 21 5.37 16.54 -7.63
C PRO A 21 4.94 16.37 -6.16
N GLY A 22 3.72 15.91 -5.95
CA GLY A 22 3.19 15.65 -4.62
C GLY A 22 3.91 14.49 -3.95
N ASP A 23 3.97 14.50 -2.62
CA ASP A 23 4.57 13.41 -1.85
C ASP A 23 3.67 12.15 -1.92
N VAL A 24 4.22 11.03 -2.35
CA VAL A 24 3.52 9.73 -2.38
C VAL A 24 4.09 8.82 -1.31
N PHE A 25 3.24 8.36 -0.38
CA PHE A 25 3.61 7.44 0.70
C PHE A 25 3.00 6.06 0.44
N VAL A 26 3.75 4.99 0.73
CA VAL A 26 3.23 3.62 0.72
C VAL A 26 3.61 2.96 2.04
N ILE A 27 2.61 2.74 2.89
CA ILE A 27 2.79 2.32 4.28
C ILE A 27 2.06 1.00 4.52
N SER A 28 2.75 0.09 5.18
CA SER A 28 2.23 -1.22 5.58
C SER A 28 1.12 -1.06 6.62
N THR A 29 0.06 -1.85 6.49
CA THR A 29 -0.84 -2.21 7.58
C THR A 29 -0.58 -3.65 8.02
N LEU A 30 -0.96 -3.96 9.27
CA LEU A 30 -0.70 -5.24 9.91
C LEU A 30 -1.96 -6.08 10.13
N TYR A 31 -3.13 -5.62 9.70
CA TYR A 31 -4.41 -6.25 10.03
C TYR A 31 -4.55 -6.41 11.56
N ALA A 32 -5.18 -7.49 12.02
CA ALA A 32 -5.32 -7.83 13.43
C ALA A 32 -3.99 -7.85 14.21
N ARG A 33 -2.83 -8.00 13.55
CA ARG A 33 -1.51 -7.99 14.20
C ARG A 33 -1.14 -6.61 14.76
N HIS A 34 -1.80 -5.51 14.35
CA HIS A 34 -1.70 -4.22 15.05
C HIS A 34 -1.98 -4.36 16.56
N ARG A 35 -2.86 -5.28 16.97
CA ARG A 35 -3.19 -5.49 18.39
C ARG A 35 -2.07 -6.16 19.19
N THR A 36 -1.13 -6.81 18.51
CA THR A 36 -0.06 -7.60 19.15
C THR A 36 1.34 -7.08 18.85
N VAL A 37 1.47 -5.96 18.14
CA VAL A 37 2.74 -5.31 17.81
C VAL A 37 2.76 -3.92 18.48
N PRO A 38 3.26 -3.79 19.73
CA PRO A 38 3.19 -2.53 20.47
C PRO A 38 3.86 -1.35 19.75
N ALA A 39 4.99 -1.60 19.08
CA ALA A 39 5.73 -0.61 18.30
C ALA A 39 4.92 -0.01 17.14
N TYR A 40 3.90 -0.72 16.65
CA TYR A 40 3.06 -0.27 15.54
C TYR A 40 1.61 -0.71 15.71
N GLY A 41 1.05 -0.39 16.88
CA GLY A 41 -0.38 -0.60 17.14
C GLY A 41 -1.27 0.45 16.47
N LEU A 42 -2.58 0.34 16.67
CA LEU A 42 -3.58 1.23 16.05
C LEU A 42 -3.34 2.71 16.37
N ALA A 43 -2.94 3.04 17.60
CA ALA A 43 -2.58 4.41 17.98
C ALA A 43 -1.33 4.93 17.24
N ALA A 44 -0.36 4.06 16.94
CA ALA A 44 0.81 4.43 16.15
C ALA A 44 0.43 4.65 14.68
N LEU A 45 -0.44 3.81 14.13
CA LEU A 45 -1.01 4.00 12.79
C LEU A 45 -1.77 5.34 12.68
N GLN A 46 -2.62 5.67 13.66
CA GLN A 46 -3.32 6.95 13.69
C GLN A 46 -2.34 8.14 13.67
N ARG A 47 -1.35 8.15 14.58
CA ARG A 47 -0.32 9.21 14.61
C ARG A 47 0.45 9.32 13.29
N LEU A 48 0.71 8.19 12.64
CA LEU A 48 1.36 8.16 11.34
C LEU A 48 0.49 8.81 10.27
N ILE A 49 -0.80 8.48 10.19
CA ILE A 49 -1.74 9.09 9.24
C ILE A 49 -1.81 10.61 9.50
N ASP A 50 -1.92 11.01 10.77
CA ASP A 50 -1.95 12.42 11.19
C ASP A 50 -0.65 13.17 10.90
N ALA A 51 0.50 12.49 10.95
CA ALA A 51 1.79 13.09 10.63
C ALA A 51 1.96 13.25 9.11
N VAL A 52 1.51 12.27 8.32
CA VAL A 52 1.52 12.36 6.86
C VAL A 52 0.61 13.49 6.41
N LYS A 53 -0.58 13.65 7.03
CA LYS A 53 -1.64 14.59 6.59
C LYS A 53 -1.99 14.38 5.12
N PRO A 54 -2.45 13.18 4.73
CA PRO A 54 -2.78 12.90 3.34
C PRO A 54 -3.94 13.77 2.87
N GLU A 55 -3.81 14.29 1.66
CA GLU A 55 -4.90 14.94 0.94
C GLU A 55 -5.72 13.92 0.13
N VAL A 56 -5.14 12.74 -0.17
CA VAL A 56 -5.79 11.64 -0.87
C VAL A 56 -5.32 10.31 -0.29
N LEU A 57 -6.24 9.36 -0.10
CA LEU A 57 -5.91 8.01 0.39
C LEU A 57 -6.18 6.94 -0.67
N VAL A 58 -5.31 5.93 -0.69
CA VAL A 58 -5.46 4.70 -1.49
C VAL A 58 -5.39 3.52 -0.51
N LEU A 59 -6.43 2.69 -0.48
CA LEU A 59 -6.67 1.78 0.64
C LEU A 59 -6.77 0.34 0.18
N ASP A 60 -6.20 -0.58 0.94
CA ASP A 60 -6.29 -2.03 0.77
C ASP A 60 -7.65 -2.62 1.14
N VAL A 61 -8.65 -2.20 0.37
CA VAL A 61 -10.04 -2.63 0.38
C VAL A 61 -10.59 -2.57 -1.03
N THR A 62 -11.65 -3.32 -1.29
CA THR A 62 -12.41 -3.15 -2.53
C THR A 62 -13.14 -1.81 -2.53
N PRO A 63 -13.45 -1.22 -3.70
CA PRO A 63 -14.35 -0.08 -3.82
C PRO A 63 -15.69 -0.27 -3.09
N THR A 64 -16.24 -1.49 -3.12
CA THR A 64 -17.48 -1.83 -2.41
C THR A 64 -17.31 -1.83 -0.90
N GLU A 65 -16.26 -2.47 -0.37
CA GLU A 65 -15.95 -2.43 1.07
C GLU A 65 -15.77 -0.99 1.58
N LEU A 66 -15.08 -0.15 0.80
CA LEU A 66 -14.85 1.25 1.14
C LEU A 66 -16.15 2.05 1.21
N ARG A 67 -17.02 1.91 0.20
CA ARG A 67 -18.31 2.61 0.13
C ARG A 67 -19.25 2.16 1.24
N ASP A 68 -19.32 0.87 1.48
CA ASP A 68 -20.28 0.27 2.42
C ASP A 68 -19.76 0.28 3.87
N ARG A 69 -18.53 0.78 4.09
CA ARG A 69 -17.82 0.79 5.38
C ARG A 69 -17.80 -0.58 6.06
N LYS A 70 -17.71 -1.64 5.25
CA LYS A 70 -17.78 -3.03 5.69
C LYS A 70 -16.62 -3.81 5.12
N VAL A 71 -15.70 -4.20 5.98
CA VAL A 71 -14.47 -4.91 5.63
C VAL A 71 -14.44 -6.30 6.25
N TRP A 72 -13.53 -7.15 5.77
CA TRP A 72 -13.24 -8.41 6.45
C TRP A 72 -12.82 -8.19 7.93
N PRO A 73 -13.31 -9.01 8.90
CA PRO A 73 -13.13 -8.74 10.33
C PRO A 73 -11.69 -8.55 10.83
N GLY A 74 -10.69 -9.11 10.15
CA GLY A 74 -9.29 -8.92 10.54
C GLY A 74 -8.67 -7.61 10.05
N LYS A 75 -9.33 -6.82 9.20
CA LYS A 75 -8.90 -5.47 8.78
C LYS A 75 -9.27 -4.43 9.86
N VAL A 76 -8.86 -4.69 11.11
CA VAL A 76 -9.26 -3.93 12.31
C VAL A 76 -8.91 -2.44 12.24
N GLU A 77 -7.83 -2.10 11.54
CA GLU A 77 -7.39 -0.74 11.28
C GLU A 77 -8.43 0.10 10.53
N TYR A 78 -9.30 -0.53 9.74
CA TYR A 78 -10.33 0.20 8.99
C TYR A 78 -11.43 0.69 9.91
N THR A 79 -11.97 -0.20 10.73
CA THR A 79 -13.08 0.14 11.63
C THR A 79 -12.64 1.04 12.78
N GLU A 80 -11.39 0.92 13.23
CA GLU A 80 -10.91 1.61 14.44
C GLU A 80 -10.12 2.89 14.15
N VAL A 81 -9.54 3.05 12.95
CA VAL A 81 -8.64 4.16 12.62
C VAL A 81 -9.01 4.83 11.30
N ILE A 82 -9.00 4.08 10.19
CA ILE A 82 -9.07 4.66 8.85
C ILE A 82 -10.46 5.23 8.55
N PHE A 83 -11.56 4.49 8.79
CA PHE A 83 -12.90 5.02 8.57
C PHE A 83 -13.22 6.23 9.46
N PRO A 84 -12.95 6.20 10.79
CA PRO A 84 -13.06 7.40 11.61
C PRO A 84 -12.25 8.60 11.09
N TYR A 85 -11.02 8.37 10.63
CA TYR A 85 -10.20 9.43 10.02
C TYR A 85 -10.87 10.02 8.76
N LEU A 86 -11.38 9.18 7.87
CA LEU A 86 -12.07 9.63 6.65
C LEU A 86 -13.35 10.41 6.98
N ASP A 87 -14.13 9.96 7.94
CA ASP A 87 -15.37 10.63 8.35
C ASP A 87 -15.07 11.99 9.01
N ALA A 88 -13.99 12.10 9.78
CA ALA A 88 -13.58 13.35 10.42
C ALA A 88 -12.99 14.38 9.44
N THR A 89 -12.27 13.92 8.41
CA THR A 89 -11.51 14.80 7.50
C THR A 89 -12.20 15.06 6.16
N GLY A 90 -13.11 14.18 5.75
CA GLY A 90 -13.69 14.19 4.40
C GLY A 90 -12.68 13.94 3.28
N ALA A 91 -11.49 13.40 3.60
CA ALA A 91 -10.44 13.18 2.60
C ALA A 91 -10.92 12.17 1.53
N PRO A 92 -10.69 12.44 0.23
CA PRO A 92 -11.00 11.49 -0.83
C PRO A 92 -10.19 10.20 -0.64
N ALA A 93 -10.87 9.06 -0.75
CA ALA A 93 -10.29 7.74 -0.60
C ALA A 93 -10.68 6.82 -1.75
N PHE A 94 -9.76 5.95 -2.16
CA PHE A 94 -9.95 5.00 -3.25
C PHE A 94 -9.58 3.59 -2.81
N GLY A 95 -10.48 2.62 -3.08
CA GLY A 95 -10.15 1.21 -2.96
C GLY A 95 -9.08 0.81 -3.99
N SER A 96 -8.14 0.00 -3.54
CA SER A 96 -7.01 -0.47 -4.35
C SER A 96 -7.01 -1.98 -4.58
N GLU A 97 -7.89 -2.73 -3.91
CA GLU A 97 -8.15 -4.12 -4.26
C GLU A 97 -9.10 -4.18 -5.47
N PRO A 98 -9.03 -5.25 -6.28
CA PRO A 98 -10.01 -5.50 -7.34
C PRO A 98 -11.41 -5.70 -6.75
N ASP A 99 -12.46 -5.45 -7.54
CA ASP A 99 -13.86 -5.71 -7.16
C ASP A 99 -14.53 -6.70 -8.14
N GLY A 100 -15.72 -7.18 -7.77
CA GLY A 100 -16.61 -7.93 -8.65
C GLY A 100 -15.98 -9.19 -9.24
N ALA A 101 -16.04 -9.30 -10.58
CA ALA A 101 -15.61 -10.50 -11.29
C ALA A 101 -14.10 -10.78 -11.11
N LEU A 102 -13.26 -9.75 -11.19
CA LEU A 102 -11.81 -9.90 -11.03
C LEU A 102 -11.45 -10.33 -9.59
N PHE A 103 -12.11 -9.75 -8.59
CA PHE A 103 -11.93 -10.18 -7.20
C PHE A 103 -12.29 -11.66 -7.02
N THR A 104 -13.43 -12.07 -7.56
CA THR A 104 -13.93 -13.46 -7.47
C THR A 104 -12.99 -14.44 -8.17
N GLU A 105 -12.50 -14.07 -9.36
CA GLU A 105 -11.55 -14.88 -10.13
C GLU A 105 -10.24 -15.10 -9.34
N LEU A 106 -9.63 -14.00 -8.87
CA LEU A 106 -8.35 -14.06 -8.18
C LEU A 106 -8.45 -14.81 -6.85
N THR A 107 -9.43 -14.46 -6.01
CA THR A 107 -9.61 -15.11 -4.71
C THR A 107 -10.00 -16.59 -4.85
N GLY A 108 -10.81 -16.93 -5.86
CA GLY A 108 -11.15 -18.31 -6.18
C GLY A 108 -9.93 -19.13 -6.63
N ALA A 109 -9.11 -18.59 -7.53
CA ALA A 109 -7.90 -19.24 -8.02
C ALA A 109 -6.86 -19.44 -6.91
N ALA A 110 -6.63 -18.43 -6.07
CA ALA A 110 -5.77 -18.56 -4.90
C ALA A 110 -6.32 -19.63 -3.93
N GLY A 111 -7.59 -19.54 -3.56
CA GLY A 111 -8.22 -20.50 -2.64
C GLY A 111 -8.10 -21.95 -3.12
N GLN A 112 -8.30 -22.20 -4.42
CA GLN A 112 -8.11 -23.53 -5.01
C GLN A 112 -6.65 -24.00 -4.95
N ALA A 113 -5.67 -23.11 -5.20
CA ALA A 113 -4.25 -23.45 -5.14
C ALA A 113 -3.82 -23.84 -3.71
N TYR A 114 -4.21 -23.05 -2.71
CA TYR A 114 -3.92 -23.36 -1.30
C TYR A 114 -4.63 -24.63 -0.83
N LYS A 115 -5.90 -24.80 -1.18
CA LYS A 115 -6.66 -26.03 -0.87
C LYS A 115 -5.95 -27.26 -1.44
N ALA A 116 -5.60 -27.23 -2.72
CA ALA A 116 -4.96 -28.34 -3.38
C ALA A 116 -3.54 -28.61 -2.81
N PHE A 117 -2.80 -27.58 -2.41
CA PHE A 117 -1.54 -27.75 -1.70
C PHE A 117 -1.73 -28.45 -0.34
N GLY A 118 -2.71 -28.00 0.45
CA GLY A 118 -3.05 -28.62 1.74
C GLY A 118 -3.49 -30.07 1.63
N GLU A 119 -4.27 -30.42 0.60
CA GLU A 119 -4.72 -31.80 0.35
C GLU A 119 -3.57 -32.71 -0.11
N ARG A 120 -2.68 -32.22 -0.98
CA ARG A 120 -1.55 -33.01 -1.50
C ARG A 120 -0.39 -33.12 -0.52
N ASN A 121 -0.17 -32.11 0.32
CA ASN A 121 0.94 -32.06 1.27
C ASN A 121 0.52 -31.41 2.62
N PRO A 122 -0.28 -32.11 3.44
CA PRO A 122 -0.77 -31.57 4.71
C PRO A 122 0.36 -31.17 5.68
N ALA A 123 1.43 -31.95 5.76
CA ALA A 123 2.58 -31.66 6.61
C ALA A 123 3.32 -30.40 6.14
N GLY A 124 3.51 -30.24 4.83
CA GLY A 124 4.09 -29.03 4.24
C GLY A 124 3.24 -27.78 4.46
N ALA A 125 1.91 -27.90 4.34
CA ALA A 125 1.00 -26.79 4.62
C ALA A 125 1.07 -26.34 6.09
N LYS A 126 1.12 -27.29 7.03
CA LYS A 126 1.33 -26.98 8.45
C LYS A 126 2.69 -26.32 8.71
N ALA A 127 3.77 -26.86 8.14
CA ALA A 127 5.11 -26.30 8.29
C ALA A 127 5.21 -24.88 7.70
N LEU A 128 4.53 -24.62 6.58
CA LEU A 128 4.46 -23.28 5.98
C LEU A 128 3.73 -22.29 6.90
N ASP A 129 2.59 -22.68 7.48
CA ASP A 129 1.90 -21.83 8.46
C ASP A 129 2.78 -21.56 9.68
N GLU A 130 3.41 -22.58 10.26
CA GLU A 130 4.33 -22.43 11.39
C GLU A 130 5.50 -21.48 11.07
N LEU A 131 6.07 -21.60 9.87
CA LEU A 131 7.13 -20.71 9.36
C LEU A 131 6.64 -19.26 9.24
N LYS A 132 5.45 -19.03 8.68
CA LYS A 132 4.85 -17.68 8.58
C LYS A 132 4.67 -17.07 9.96
N GLN A 133 4.08 -17.83 10.90
CA GLN A 133 3.88 -17.37 12.27
C GLN A 133 5.21 -17.07 12.98
N ALA A 134 6.21 -17.94 12.84
CA ALA A 134 7.54 -17.73 13.42
C ALA A 134 8.24 -16.50 12.83
N THR A 135 8.12 -16.29 11.52
CA THR A 135 8.70 -15.12 10.82
C THR A 135 8.08 -13.82 11.34
N TYR A 136 6.74 -13.77 11.45
CA TYR A 136 6.07 -12.60 12.03
C TYR A 136 6.45 -12.36 13.49
N ARG A 137 6.56 -13.40 14.31
CA ARG A 137 7.03 -13.25 15.71
C ARG A 137 8.46 -12.70 15.78
N ALA A 138 9.35 -13.20 14.94
CA ALA A 138 10.74 -12.72 14.89
C ALA A 138 10.83 -11.25 14.45
N MET A 139 10.06 -10.86 13.42
CA MET A 139 9.98 -9.46 13.00
C MET A 139 9.38 -8.57 14.10
N ALA A 140 8.28 -8.99 14.72
CA ALA A 140 7.62 -8.25 15.79
C ALA A 140 8.52 -8.04 17.01
N ALA A 141 9.36 -9.01 17.36
CA ALA A 141 10.34 -8.86 18.43
C ALA A 141 11.47 -7.87 18.10
N GLY A 142 11.75 -7.64 16.81
CA GLY A 142 12.77 -6.72 16.33
C GLY A 142 12.26 -5.32 16.01
N TRP A 143 10.95 -5.11 15.91
CA TRP A 143 10.36 -3.80 15.63
C TRP A 143 10.26 -2.96 16.90
N ALA A 144 10.90 -1.79 16.90
CA ALA A 144 10.81 -0.80 17.97
C ALA A 144 9.95 0.42 17.56
N SER A 145 9.71 0.62 16.26
CA SER A 145 8.85 1.71 15.76
C SER A 145 8.10 1.34 14.47
N ALA A 146 7.20 2.22 14.02
CA ALA A 146 6.54 2.12 12.72
C ALA A 146 7.55 2.20 11.56
N ALA A 147 8.65 2.95 11.73
CA ALA A 147 9.75 2.95 10.76
C ALA A 147 10.36 1.57 10.57
N ASP A 148 10.50 0.78 11.64
CA ASP A 148 11.06 -0.57 11.53
C ASP A 148 10.12 -1.51 10.76
N VAL A 149 8.79 -1.38 10.97
CA VAL A 149 7.78 -2.13 10.19
C VAL A 149 7.82 -1.75 8.71
N ASN A 150 8.11 -0.49 8.40
CA ASN A 150 8.18 0.04 7.04
C ASN A 150 9.62 0.12 6.49
N SER A 151 10.54 -0.63 7.09
CA SER A 151 11.95 -0.67 6.70
C SER A 151 12.22 -1.58 5.51
N ALA A 152 13.30 -1.30 4.79
CA ALA A 152 13.78 -2.17 3.72
C ALA A 152 14.08 -3.59 4.22
N LYS A 153 14.54 -3.73 5.47
CA LYS A 153 14.78 -5.03 6.10
C LYS A 153 13.48 -5.82 6.24
N THR A 154 12.40 -5.19 6.70
CA THR A 154 11.09 -5.84 6.81
C THR A 154 10.57 -6.24 5.45
N ASP A 155 10.67 -5.37 4.44
CA ASP A 155 10.26 -5.69 3.07
C ASP A 155 11.00 -6.91 2.52
N GLN A 156 12.31 -7.03 2.78
CA GLN A 156 13.11 -8.19 2.34
C GLN A 156 12.68 -9.49 3.02
N LEU A 157 12.41 -9.47 4.32
CA LEU A 157 11.96 -10.65 5.06
C LEU A 157 10.59 -11.11 4.59
N VAL A 158 9.67 -10.16 4.37
CA VAL A 158 8.34 -10.46 3.82
C VAL A 158 8.44 -10.98 2.39
N ALA A 159 9.29 -10.38 1.55
CA ALA A 159 9.52 -10.85 0.19
C ALA A 159 10.02 -12.30 0.16
N ALA A 160 11.00 -12.64 1.00
CA ALA A 160 11.54 -14.00 1.09
C ALA A 160 10.49 -15.01 1.59
N MET A 161 9.70 -14.64 2.60
CA MET A 161 8.59 -15.47 3.08
C MET A 161 7.56 -15.72 1.98
N ARG A 162 7.22 -14.69 1.21
CA ARG A 162 6.29 -14.78 0.07
C ARG A 162 6.83 -15.63 -1.06
N GLU A 163 8.10 -15.52 -1.38
CA GLU A 163 8.75 -16.35 -2.40
C GLU A 163 8.72 -17.84 -2.02
N LEU A 164 9.00 -18.17 -0.75
CA LEU A 164 8.89 -19.53 -0.25
C LEU A 164 7.45 -20.05 -0.30
N GLU A 165 6.49 -19.26 0.17
CA GLU A 165 5.05 -19.60 0.12
C GLU A 165 4.59 -19.88 -1.30
N GLU A 166 4.89 -18.97 -2.24
CA GLU A 166 4.48 -19.08 -3.63
C GLU A 166 5.19 -20.24 -4.36
N GLY A 167 6.45 -20.51 -4.03
CA GLY A 167 7.19 -21.67 -4.54
C GLY A 167 6.62 -23.01 -4.07
N LEU A 168 6.15 -23.08 -2.81
CA LEU A 168 5.57 -24.28 -2.22
C LEU A 168 4.13 -24.54 -2.69
N VAL A 169 3.29 -23.50 -2.70
CA VAL A 169 1.88 -23.61 -3.11
C VAL A 169 1.76 -23.77 -4.62
N GLY A 170 2.65 -23.10 -5.37
CA GLY A 170 2.82 -23.25 -6.81
C GLY A 170 2.45 -22.00 -7.61
N GLY A 171 2.78 -22.04 -8.91
CA GLY A 171 2.72 -20.88 -9.80
C GLY A 171 1.35 -20.22 -9.99
N ALA A 172 0.24 -20.92 -9.67
CA ALA A 172 -1.08 -20.30 -9.69
C ALA A 172 -1.24 -19.25 -8.57
N ALA A 173 -0.83 -19.58 -7.34
CA ALA A 173 -0.84 -18.64 -6.23
C ALA A 173 0.12 -17.47 -6.46
N ALA A 174 1.31 -17.75 -7.02
CA ALA A 174 2.28 -16.73 -7.40
C ALA A 174 1.71 -15.71 -8.39
N ARG A 175 1.04 -16.20 -9.46
CA ARG A 175 0.41 -15.33 -10.46
C ARG A 175 -0.72 -14.48 -9.88
N VAL A 176 -1.57 -15.07 -9.05
CA VAL A 176 -2.64 -14.32 -8.38
C VAL A 176 -2.06 -13.20 -7.53
N GLN A 177 -1.04 -13.50 -6.70
CA GLN A 177 -0.41 -12.46 -5.88
C GLN A 177 0.22 -11.37 -6.74
N GLN A 178 0.92 -11.74 -7.81
CA GLN A 178 1.51 -10.77 -8.73
C GLN A 178 0.46 -9.84 -9.35
N GLN A 179 -0.68 -10.40 -9.78
CA GLN A 179 -1.80 -9.61 -10.33
C GLN A 179 -2.40 -8.68 -9.28
N TRP A 180 -2.54 -9.15 -8.05
CA TRP A 180 -3.04 -8.37 -6.92
C TRP A 180 -2.14 -7.18 -6.59
N ASP A 181 -0.83 -7.41 -6.43
CA ASP A 181 0.14 -6.37 -6.13
C ASP A 181 0.32 -5.38 -7.29
N GLN A 182 0.19 -5.86 -8.53
CA GLN A 182 0.16 -4.99 -9.71
C GLN A 182 -1.09 -4.10 -9.72
N HIS A 183 -2.26 -4.65 -9.36
CA HIS A 183 -3.50 -3.89 -9.29
C HIS A 183 -3.41 -2.74 -8.27
N HIS A 184 -2.86 -3.00 -7.08
CA HIS A 184 -2.56 -1.97 -6.09
C HIS A 184 -1.69 -0.84 -6.65
N ALA A 185 -0.58 -1.19 -7.31
CA ALA A 185 0.35 -0.21 -7.86
C ALA A 185 -0.28 0.61 -9.00
N ASP A 186 -1.05 -0.02 -9.89
CA ASP A 186 -1.77 0.66 -10.97
C ASP A 186 -2.82 1.62 -10.41
N ARG A 187 -3.59 1.20 -9.39
CA ARG A 187 -4.57 2.07 -8.72
C ARG A 187 -3.91 3.29 -8.08
N LEU A 188 -2.80 3.13 -7.38
CA LEU A 188 -2.08 4.27 -6.81
C LEU A 188 -1.56 5.21 -7.90
N ARG A 189 -0.98 4.66 -8.98
CA ARG A 189 -0.49 5.46 -10.10
C ARG A 189 -1.60 6.30 -10.74
N ASP A 190 -2.78 5.71 -10.94
CA ASP A 190 -3.93 6.41 -11.52
C ASP A 190 -4.42 7.53 -10.60
N VAL A 191 -4.46 7.28 -9.28
CA VAL A 191 -4.82 8.30 -8.29
C VAL A 191 -3.81 9.44 -8.26
N VAL A 192 -2.50 9.16 -8.28
CA VAL A 192 -1.45 10.18 -8.32
C VAL A 192 -1.56 11.04 -9.59
N ARG A 193 -1.85 10.42 -10.75
CA ARG A 193 -2.08 11.16 -12.01
C ARG A 193 -3.31 12.05 -11.96
N ALA A 194 -4.39 11.58 -11.33
CA ALA A 194 -5.63 12.34 -11.18
C ALA A 194 -5.53 13.48 -10.14
N HIS A 195 -4.52 13.45 -9.27
CA HIS A 195 -4.34 14.42 -8.17
C HIS A 195 -2.92 15.03 -8.17
N PRO A 196 -2.54 15.78 -9.22
CA PRO A 196 -1.18 16.30 -9.34
C PRO A 196 -0.84 17.28 -8.21
N GLY A 197 0.33 17.11 -7.61
CA GLY A 197 0.82 17.94 -6.50
C GLY A 197 0.21 17.65 -5.13
N LYS A 198 -0.73 16.70 -5.03
CA LYS A 198 -1.35 16.30 -3.76
C LYS A 198 -0.49 15.31 -3.00
N ARG A 199 -0.54 15.39 -1.67
CA ARG A 199 0.03 14.35 -0.81
C ARG A 199 -0.86 13.11 -0.80
N VAL A 200 -0.38 12.02 -1.38
CA VAL A 200 -1.13 10.76 -1.50
C VAL A 200 -0.56 9.74 -0.51
N LEU A 201 -1.41 9.11 0.30
CA LEU A 201 -1.05 8.01 1.17
C LEU A 201 -1.72 6.71 0.72
N MET A 202 -0.91 5.71 0.40
CA MET A 202 -1.36 4.34 0.28
C MET A 202 -1.16 3.60 1.60
N LEU A 203 -2.23 2.99 2.10
CA LEU A 203 -2.20 1.98 3.16
C LEU A 203 -2.44 0.62 2.52
N VAL A 204 -1.46 -0.28 2.65
CA VAL A 204 -1.51 -1.61 2.04
C VAL A 204 -1.04 -2.68 3.00
N GLY A 205 -1.62 -3.88 2.95
CA GLY A 205 -1.14 -5.02 3.72
C GLY A 205 0.37 -5.21 3.58
N ILE A 206 1.03 -5.48 4.71
CA ILE A 206 2.49 -5.68 4.79
C ILE A 206 3.01 -6.70 3.75
N GLU A 207 2.21 -7.72 3.44
CA GLU A 207 2.55 -8.79 2.50
C GLU A 207 2.71 -8.27 1.05
N SER A 208 2.03 -7.18 0.70
CA SER A 208 2.02 -6.61 -0.66
C SER A 208 2.98 -5.42 -0.84
N ARG A 209 3.29 -4.67 0.24
CA ARG A 209 4.06 -3.41 0.15
C ARG A 209 5.33 -3.51 -0.69
N HIS A 210 6.15 -4.53 -0.44
CA HIS A 210 7.44 -4.69 -1.12
C HIS A 210 7.30 -4.81 -2.65
N ARG A 211 6.28 -5.53 -3.16
CA ARG A 211 6.00 -5.64 -4.61
C ARG A 211 5.35 -4.38 -5.16
N VAL A 212 4.44 -3.77 -4.41
CA VAL A 212 3.84 -2.49 -4.77
C VAL A 212 4.92 -1.42 -4.99
N LEU A 213 5.87 -1.28 -4.06
CA LEU A 213 7.00 -0.36 -4.19
C LEU A 213 7.83 -0.62 -5.46
N ARG A 214 8.16 -1.89 -5.74
CA ARG A 214 8.90 -2.25 -6.98
C ARG A 214 8.11 -1.89 -8.23
N ASN A 215 6.82 -2.22 -8.28
CA ASN A 215 5.96 -1.94 -9.44
C ASN A 215 5.83 -0.43 -9.69
N LEU A 216 5.72 0.38 -8.63
CA LEU A 216 5.69 1.84 -8.71
C LEU A 216 7.02 2.42 -9.22
N GLN A 217 8.14 1.91 -8.72
CA GLN A 217 9.47 2.31 -9.18
C GLN A 217 9.65 2.02 -10.67
N SER A 218 9.27 0.81 -11.14
CA SER A 218 9.30 0.45 -12.56
C SER A 218 8.38 1.33 -13.41
N ALA A 219 7.29 1.83 -12.84
CA ALA A 219 6.38 2.77 -13.49
C ALA A 219 6.81 4.25 -13.41
N GLY A 220 7.97 4.55 -12.80
CA GLY A 220 8.49 5.90 -12.64
C GLY A 220 7.77 6.76 -11.60
N VAL A 221 6.98 6.15 -10.70
CA VAL A 221 6.34 6.87 -9.59
C VAL A 221 7.37 7.04 -8.46
N ARG A 222 7.68 8.30 -8.12
CA ARG A 222 8.57 8.62 -7.00
C ARG A 222 7.81 8.51 -5.68
N VAL A 223 8.12 7.48 -4.91
CA VAL A 223 7.62 7.28 -3.55
C VAL A 223 8.59 7.90 -2.54
N VAL A 224 8.06 8.43 -1.44
CA VAL A 224 8.86 8.91 -0.32
C VAL A 224 9.59 7.73 0.34
N GLU A 225 10.87 7.91 0.65
CA GLU A 225 11.66 6.99 1.49
C GLU A 225 11.05 6.89 2.89
N THR A 226 10.12 5.94 3.03
CA THR A 226 9.15 5.90 4.13
C THR A 226 9.84 5.66 5.47
N GLU A 227 10.80 4.74 5.54
CA GLU A 227 11.57 4.50 6.76
C GLU A 227 12.30 5.78 7.23
N ALA A 228 13.07 6.41 6.34
CA ALA A 228 13.82 7.61 6.68
C ALA A 228 12.90 8.76 7.08
N TRP A 229 11.73 8.89 6.44
CA TRP A 229 10.73 9.88 6.79
C TRP A 229 10.12 9.62 8.18
N LEU A 230 9.73 8.37 8.46
CA LEU A 230 9.15 7.98 9.75
C LEU A 230 10.14 8.20 10.90
N ARG A 231 11.42 7.83 10.72
CA ARG A 231 12.46 8.09 11.71
C ARG A 231 12.60 9.59 12.04
N ARG A 232 12.56 10.45 11.03
CA ARG A 232 12.58 11.92 11.24
C ARG A 232 11.32 12.43 11.94
N ALA A 233 10.18 11.79 11.71
CA ALA A 233 8.92 12.10 12.36
C ALA A 233 8.82 11.52 13.80
N GLY A 234 9.81 10.74 14.25
CA GLY A 234 9.76 10.07 15.55
C GLY A 234 8.75 8.91 15.60
N LEU A 235 8.51 8.26 14.46
CA LEU A 235 7.52 7.19 14.27
C LEU A 235 8.13 5.81 14.04
#